data_AF-S8DIJ7-F1
#
_entry.id   AF-S8DIJ7-F1
#
_cell.length_a   1.000
_cell.length_b   1.000
_cell.length_c   1.000
_cell.angle_alpha   90.00
_cell.angle_beta   90.00
_cell.angle_gamma   90.00
#
_symmetry.space_group_name_H-M   'P 1'
#
loop_
_entity.id
_entity.type
_entity.pdbx_description
1 polymer ?
#
loop_
_entity_poly.entity_id
_entity_poly.type
_entity_poly.pdbx_seq_one_letter_code
_entity_poly.pdbx_strand_id
1 'polypeptide(L)'
;MTRVVPEIMVGTVSVDVSFKSDHFPKYKLGPDNEVLEDIDEDLKGPSLKEVIDQQVNQLTEQHKRLSVRDLASKFDKNLASAAKLSEEAKLKEVASFDGYLLLKKLRDALECLKGKMSGHNKDDVDKAISMVEALAVKLTQKEGELIQEKFEVKKLVNFLKQASEDAKKLVNQEKSFACAEIESARAVVLRIGQALEEQERSQCPDEKQELEELIQEVQEARKIRLKHQPWKVADIENELREL
;
A
#
# COMPACT_ATOMS: atom_id res chain seq x y z
N MET A 1 18.81 7.51 41.81
CA MET A 1 17.71 6.55 41.62
C MET A 1 16.56 7.29 40.95
N THR A 2 16.41 7.12 39.64
CA THR A 2 15.35 7.78 38.86
C THR A 2 14.54 6.66 38.22
N ARG A 3 13.30 6.49 38.69
CA ARG A 3 12.33 5.52 38.17
C ARG A 3 11.81 6.03 36.84
N VAL A 4 12.15 5.37 35.74
CA VAL A 4 11.48 5.56 34.45
C VAL A 4 10.33 4.57 34.41
N VAL A 5 9.11 5.09 34.31
CA VAL A 5 7.87 4.32 34.10
C VAL A 5 7.85 3.90 32.62
N PRO A 6 7.60 2.64 32.27
CA PRO A 6 7.44 2.26 30.87
C PRO A 6 6.06 2.71 30.40
N GLU A 7 6.08 3.56 29.38
CA GLU A 7 4.93 3.95 28.58
C GLU A 7 4.43 2.73 27.82
N ILE A 8 3.25 2.23 28.20
CA ILE A 8 2.63 1.07 27.56
C ILE A 8 2.12 1.54 26.20
N MET A 9 2.86 1.19 25.14
CA MET A 9 2.43 1.35 23.76
C MET A 9 1.23 0.43 23.52
N VAL A 10 0.04 1.02 23.50
CA VAL A 10 -1.22 0.33 23.18
C VAL A 10 -1.12 -0.16 21.74
N GLY A 11 -0.94 -1.46 21.56
CA GLY A 11 -0.93 -2.09 20.25
C GLY A 11 -2.26 -1.84 19.56
N THR A 12 -2.22 -1.21 18.38
CA THR A 12 -3.39 -1.04 17.52
C THR A 12 -3.94 -2.40 17.14
N VAL A 13 -5.13 -2.70 17.65
CA VAL A 13 -5.94 -3.88 17.36
C VAL A 13 -6.20 -3.94 15.85
N SER A 14 -6.16 -5.16 15.30
CA SER A 14 -6.39 -5.46 13.89
C SER A 14 -7.58 -4.69 13.29
N VAL A 15 -7.39 -4.15 12.09
CA VAL A 15 -8.35 -3.36 11.30
C VAL A 15 -9.64 -4.14 10.95
N ASP A 16 -9.66 -5.45 11.20
CA ASP A 16 -10.79 -6.34 10.92
C ASP A 16 -11.85 -6.40 12.04
N VAL A 17 -11.71 -5.62 13.11
CA VAL A 17 -12.71 -5.57 14.19
C VAL A 17 -13.35 -4.18 14.26
N SER A 18 -14.50 -4.02 13.62
CA SER A 18 -15.33 -2.82 13.76
C SER A 18 -16.17 -2.94 15.02
N PHE A 19 -15.72 -2.30 16.10
CA PHE A 19 -16.56 -2.05 17.26
C PHE A 19 -17.51 -0.88 16.95
N LYS A 20 -18.78 -0.99 17.34
CA LYS A 20 -19.80 0.05 17.08
C LYS A 20 -19.54 1.34 17.89
N SER A 21 -18.73 1.24 18.94
CA SER A 21 -18.37 2.32 19.85
C SER A 21 -17.02 2.00 20.48
N ASP A 22 -16.15 3.00 20.60
CA ASP A 22 -14.85 2.89 21.28
C ASP A 22 -15.00 2.95 22.81
N HIS A 23 -16.21 2.73 23.33
CA HIS A 23 -16.55 2.87 24.74
C HIS A 23 -17.40 1.69 25.19
N PHE A 24 -17.17 1.22 26.41
CA PHE A 24 -18.03 0.21 27.03
C PHE A 24 -19.46 0.76 27.20
N PRO A 25 -20.50 -0.08 26.98
CA PRO A 25 -21.88 0.32 27.22
C PRO A 25 -22.06 0.85 28.64
N LYS A 26 -22.67 2.02 28.77
CA LYS A 26 -22.97 2.61 30.08
C LYS A 26 -24.29 2.04 30.56
N TYR A 27 -24.24 1.06 31.44
CA TYR A 27 -25.42 0.53 32.12
C TYR A 27 -25.55 1.10 33.53
N LYS A 28 -26.77 1.25 34.02
CA LYS A 28 -27.05 1.53 35.44
C LYS A 28 -27.45 0.24 36.13
N LEU A 29 -26.72 -0.12 37.18
CA LEU A 29 -27.01 -1.26 38.04
C LEU A 29 -27.96 -0.84 39.16
N GLY A 30 -29.00 -1.64 39.40
CA GLY A 30 -29.88 -1.55 40.55
C GLY A 30 -29.26 -2.08 41.84
N PRO A 31 -29.99 -2.01 42.96
CA PRO A 31 -29.52 -2.41 44.29
C PRO A 31 -29.02 -3.86 44.38
N ASP A 32 -29.51 -4.75 43.51
CA ASP A 32 -29.14 -6.18 43.44
C ASP A 32 -28.28 -6.53 42.22
N ASN A 33 -27.55 -5.56 41.66
CA ASN A 33 -26.76 -5.70 40.42
C ASN A 33 -27.60 -6.07 39.17
N GLU A 34 -28.91 -5.86 39.20
CA GLU A 34 -29.78 -6.01 38.04
C GLU A 34 -29.60 -4.81 37.10
N VAL A 35 -29.38 -5.06 35.80
CA VAL A 35 -29.29 -4.01 34.77
C VAL A 35 -30.71 -3.46 34.52
N LEU A 36 -30.96 -2.21 34.91
CA LEU A 36 -32.32 -1.62 34.95
C LEU A 36 -32.76 -0.94 33.66
N GLU A 37 -31.84 -0.66 32.73
CA GLU A 37 -32.10 0.18 31.56
C GLU A 37 -31.61 -0.53 30.29
N ASP A 38 -32.53 -1.22 29.62
CA ASP A 38 -32.37 -1.57 28.21
C ASP A 38 -32.49 -0.27 27.41
N ILE A 39 -31.37 0.31 27.02
CA ILE A 39 -31.35 1.46 26.13
C ILE A 39 -31.78 0.94 24.76
N ASP A 40 -32.99 1.34 24.31
CA ASP A 40 -33.39 1.36 22.91
C ASP A 40 -32.46 2.31 22.14
N GLU A 41 -31.18 1.94 21.96
CA GLU A 41 -30.39 2.46 20.88
C GLU A 41 -30.95 1.82 19.61
N ASP A 42 -31.33 2.61 18.63
CA ASP A 42 -31.83 2.15 17.34
C ASP A 42 -30.81 1.18 16.71
N LEU A 43 -30.99 -0.12 16.98
CA LEU A 43 -30.03 -1.22 16.80
C LEU A 43 -29.85 -1.61 15.33
N LYS A 44 -30.00 -0.67 14.40
CA LYS A 44 -29.76 -0.92 12.99
C LYS A 44 -28.31 -0.61 12.66
N GLY A 45 -27.49 -1.66 12.71
CA GLY A 45 -26.20 -1.63 12.02
C GLY A 45 -26.38 -1.24 10.54
N PRO A 46 -25.31 -0.77 9.87
CA PRO A 46 -25.39 -0.42 8.46
C PRO A 46 -26.02 -1.57 7.69
N SER A 47 -27.00 -1.25 6.86
CA SER A 47 -27.75 -2.27 6.15
C SER A 47 -26.82 -3.09 5.27
N LEU A 48 -27.14 -4.37 5.03
CA LEU A 48 -26.33 -5.21 4.12
C LEU A 48 -26.09 -4.52 2.77
N LYS A 49 -27.08 -3.73 2.31
CA LYS A 49 -26.98 -2.92 1.10
C LYS A 49 -25.92 -1.82 1.20
N GLU A 50 -25.86 -1.09 2.30
CA GLU A 50 -24.82 -0.06 2.53
C GLU A 50 -23.43 -0.67 2.61
N VAL A 51 -23.26 -1.82 3.25
CA VAL A 51 -21.97 -2.51 3.32
C VAL A 51 -21.53 -2.98 1.93
N ILE A 52 -22.46 -3.52 1.14
CA ILE A 52 -22.21 -3.89 -0.25
C ILE A 52 -21.82 -2.67 -1.08
N ASP A 53 -22.55 -1.56 -0.96
CA ASP A 53 -22.27 -0.33 -1.69
C ASP A 53 -20.90 0.25 -1.29
N GLN A 54 -20.52 0.18 -0.01
CA GLN A 54 -19.18 0.56 0.46
C GLN A 54 -18.07 -0.31 -0.12
N GLN A 55 -18.25 -1.64 -0.12
CA GLN A 55 -17.28 -2.57 -0.70
C GLN A 55 -17.17 -2.42 -2.22
N VAL A 56 -18.28 -2.23 -2.92
CA VAL A 56 -18.31 -1.98 -4.37
C VAL A 56 -17.60 -0.67 -4.69
N ASN A 57 -17.82 0.38 -3.91
CA ASN A 57 -17.11 1.65 -4.08
C ASN A 57 -15.60 1.50 -3.82
N GLN A 58 -15.18 0.77 -2.78
CA GLN A 58 -13.77 0.48 -2.53
C GLN A 58 -13.13 -0.34 -3.66
N LEU A 59 -13.81 -1.37 -4.17
CA LEU A 59 -13.34 -2.17 -5.31
C LEU A 59 -13.25 -1.33 -6.60
N THR A 60 -14.21 -0.43 -6.82
CA THR A 60 -14.22 0.48 -7.97
C THR A 60 -13.09 1.51 -7.87
N GLU A 61 -12.82 2.04 -6.68
CA GLU A 61 -11.65 2.90 -6.42
C GLU A 61 -10.32 2.13 -6.61
N GLN A 62 -10.23 0.89 -6.13
CA GLN A 62 -9.07 0.04 -6.36
C GLN A 62 -8.85 -0.25 -7.84
N HIS A 63 -9.93 -0.43 -8.62
CA HIS A 63 -9.84 -0.62 -10.07
C HIS A 63 -9.52 0.67 -10.84
N LYS A 64 -9.85 1.85 -10.28
CA LYS A 64 -9.40 3.16 -10.80
C LYS A 64 -7.92 3.42 -10.54
N ARG A 65 -7.37 2.87 -9.44
CA ARG A 65 -5.92 2.85 -9.23
C ARG A 65 -5.31 1.97 -10.31
N LEU A 66 -4.50 2.57 -11.18
CA LEU A 66 -3.87 1.85 -12.30
C LEU A 66 -3.17 0.60 -11.78
N SER A 67 -3.54 -0.55 -12.34
CA SER A 67 -2.85 -1.80 -12.04
C SER A 67 -1.36 -1.65 -12.38
N VAL A 68 -0.48 -2.35 -11.65
CA VAL A 68 0.96 -2.42 -11.98
C VAL A 68 1.17 -2.81 -13.45
N ARG A 69 0.29 -3.67 -13.98
CA ARG A 69 0.28 -4.07 -15.39
C ARG A 69 -0.06 -2.89 -16.32
N ASP A 70 -1.06 -2.09 -15.97
CA ASP A 70 -1.45 -0.91 -16.75
C ASP A 70 -0.37 0.16 -16.70
N LEU A 71 0.28 0.32 -15.55
CA LEU A 71 1.41 1.23 -15.37
C LEU A 71 2.59 0.84 -16.26
N ALA A 72 2.95 -0.46 -16.28
CA ALA A 72 4.00 -0.98 -17.15
C ALA A 72 3.66 -0.77 -18.64
N SER A 73 2.45 -1.11 -19.07
CA SER A 73 2.01 -0.90 -20.45
C SER A 73 2.03 0.58 -20.87
N LYS A 74 1.65 1.49 -19.96
CA LYS A 74 1.77 2.94 -20.21
C LYS A 74 3.22 3.40 -20.30
N PHE A 75 4.10 2.88 -19.44
CA PHE A 75 5.54 3.16 -19.49
C PHE A 75 6.14 2.74 -20.84
N ASP A 76 5.87 1.52 -21.29
CA ASP A 76 6.41 1.01 -22.55
C ASP A 76 5.92 1.83 -23.75
N LYS A 77 4.62 2.19 -23.78
CA LYS A 77 4.05 3.05 -24.83
C LYS A 77 4.69 4.45 -24.85
N ASN A 78 4.92 5.02 -23.67
CA ASN A 78 5.56 6.33 -23.53
C ASN A 78 7.04 6.26 -23.95
N LEU A 79 7.74 5.20 -23.57
CA LEU A 79 9.14 4.96 -23.95
C LEU A 79 9.29 4.80 -25.47
N ALA A 80 8.40 4.02 -26.10
CA ALA A 80 8.38 3.87 -27.55
C ALA A 80 8.07 5.20 -28.28
N SER A 81 7.18 6.03 -27.71
CA SER A 81 6.86 7.36 -28.25
C SER A 81 8.06 8.31 -28.12
N ALA A 82 8.74 8.30 -26.97
CA ALA A 82 9.95 9.09 -26.75
C ALA A 82 11.09 8.68 -27.68
N ALA A 83 11.27 7.39 -27.94
CA ALA A 83 12.26 6.90 -28.90
C ALA A 83 12.03 7.44 -30.31
N LYS A 84 10.77 7.45 -30.78
CA LYS A 84 10.41 8.03 -32.10
C LYS A 84 10.73 9.53 -32.19
N LEU A 85 10.40 10.28 -31.15
CA LEU A 85 10.70 11.72 -31.09
C LEU A 85 12.22 11.98 -31.06
N SER A 86 12.98 11.12 -30.39
CA SER A 86 14.45 11.22 -30.36
C SER A 86 15.06 11.01 -31.75
N GLU A 87 14.57 10.03 -32.52
CA GLU A 87 15.04 9.81 -33.89
C GLU A 87 14.68 10.96 -34.83
N GLU A 88 13.46 11.51 -34.72
CA GLU A 88 13.07 12.71 -35.48
C GLU A 88 13.95 13.93 -35.13
N ALA A 89 14.29 14.10 -33.86
CA ALA A 89 15.18 15.17 -33.40
C ALA A 89 16.61 15.03 -33.97
N LYS A 90 17.16 13.81 -33.97
CA LYS A 90 18.49 13.54 -34.57
C LYS A 90 18.52 13.85 -36.06
N LEU A 91 17.45 13.53 -36.79
CA LEU A 91 17.34 13.83 -38.23
C LEU A 91 17.33 15.35 -38.49
N LYS A 92 16.63 16.13 -37.64
CA LYS A 92 16.62 17.60 -37.72
C LYS A 92 17.96 18.23 -37.33
N GLU A 93 18.70 17.64 -36.39
CA GLU A 93 20.04 18.08 -35.98
C GLU A 93 21.03 17.99 -37.15
N VAL A 94 21.06 16.86 -37.87
CA VAL A 94 21.95 16.67 -39.04
C VAL A 94 21.64 17.65 -40.17
N ALA A 95 20.36 17.96 -40.40
CA ALA A 95 19.95 18.94 -41.41
C ALA A 95 20.30 20.40 -41.05
N SER A 96 20.50 20.70 -39.76
CA SER A 96 20.74 22.08 -39.29
C SER A 96 22.17 22.54 -39.55
N PHE A 97 23.17 21.65 -39.45
CA PHE A 97 24.58 21.99 -39.65
C PHE A 97 24.90 22.31 -41.13
N ASP A 98 24.19 21.66 -42.06
CA ASP A 98 24.31 21.92 -43.50
C ASP A 98 23.62 23.24 -43.91
N GLY A 99 22.66 23.71 -43.08
CA GLY A 99 21.92 24.96 -43.29
C GLY A 99 22.79 26.21 -43.24
N TYR A 100 23.74 26.31 -42.31
CA TYR A 100 24.65 27.46 -42.24
C TYR A 100 25.58 27.53 -43.46
N LEU A 101 26.12 26.38 -43.88
CA LEU A 101 26.96 26.30 -45.09
C LEU A 101 26.19 26.70 -46.35
N LEU A 102 24.92 26.26 -46.45
CA LEU A 102 24.05 26.63 -47.56
C LEU A 102 23.73 28.13 -47.57
N LEU A 103 23.38 28.71 -46.42
CA LEU A 103 23.14 30.15 -46.29
C LEU A 103 24.38 30.98 -46.65
N LYS A 104 25.57 30.52 -46.26
CA LYS A 104 26.84 31.14 -46.66
C LYS A 104 27.02 31.13 -48.19
N LYS A 105 26.88 29.96 -48.83
CA LYS A 105 27.01 29.85 -50.28
C LYS A 105 25.98 30.70 -51.03
N LEU A 106 24.75 30.77 -50.51
CA LEU A 106 23.68 31.60 -51.06
C LEU A 106 24.02 33.09 -50.97
N ARG A 107 24.53 33.55 -49.82
CA ARG A 107 25.01 34.92 -49.63
C ARG A 107 26.12 35.26 -50.62
N ASP A 108 27.13 34.39 -50.75
CA ASP A 108 28.26 34.60 -51.64
C ASP A 108 27.80 34.68 -53.12
N ALA A 109 26.82 33.86 -53.52
CA ALA A 109 26.21 33.90 -54.85
C ALA A 109 25.42 35.19 -55.09
N LEU A 110 24.65 35.65 -54.09
CA LEU A 110 23.91 36.92 -54.18
C LEU A 110 24.86 38.13 -54.24
N GLU A 111 25.97 38.12 -53.52
CA GLU A 111 26.98 39.18 -53.59
C GLU A 111 27.64 39.23 -54.99
N CYS A 112 27.92 38.06 -55.57
CA CYS A 112 28.40 37.97 -56.95
C CYS A 112 27.37 38.51 -57.97
N LEU A 113 26.09 38.21 -57.76
CA LEU A 113 25.00 38.69 -58.61
C LEU A 113 24.82 40.21 -58.48
N LYS A 114 24.85 40.74 -57.26
CA LYS A 114 24.75 42.17 -56.96
C LYS A 114 25.79 43.00 -57.73
N GLY A 115 27.04 42.51 -57.81
CA GLY A 115 28.11 43.16 -58.58
C GLY A 115 27.83 43.25 -60.09
N LYS A 116 26.89 42.47 -60.62
CA LYS A 116 26.46 42.46 -62.03
C LYS A 116 25.13 43.18 -62.26
N MET A 117 24.39 43.55 -61.20
CA MET A 117 23.08 44.21 -61.30
C MET A 117 23.18 45.73 -61.18
N SER A 118 22.18 46.45 -61.70
CA SER A 118 22.04 47.90 -61.61
C SER A 118 20.57 48.32 -61.39
N GLY A 119 20.36 49.54 -60.88
CA GLY A 119 19.03 50.07 -60.59
C GLY A 119 18.23 49.21 -59.61
N HIS A 120 16.92 49.10 -59.84
CA HIS A 120 15.98 48.38 -58.97
C HIS A 120 16.37 46.92 -58.72
N ASN A 121 16.94 46.24 -59.73
CA ASN A 121 17.37 44.84 -59.57
C ASN A 121 18.52 44.70 -58.56
N LYS A 122 19.36 45.72 -58.43
CA LYS A 122 20.42 45.73 -57.42
C LYS A 122 19.83 45.88 -56.02
N ASP A 123 18.84 46.77 -55.86
CA ASP A 123 18.14 46.99 -54.59
C ASP A 123 17.40 45.72 -54.12
N ASP A 124 16.79 44.98 -55.05
CA ASP A 124 16.15 43.68 -54.76
C ASP A 124 17.16 42.62 -54.30
N VAL A 125 18.34 42.56 -54.92
CA VAL A 125 19.42 41.65 -54.50
C VAL A 125 19.99 42.07 -53.14
N ASP A 126 20.14 43.37 -52.88
CA ASP A 126 20.54 43.89 -51.56
C ASP A 126 19.53 43.49 -50.46
N LYS A 127 18.23 43.56 -50.76
CA LYS A 127 17.18 43.07 -49.86
C LYS A 127 17.25 41.56 -49.64
N ALA A 128 17.51 40.78 -50.68
CA ALA A 128 17.68 39.34 -50.58
C ALA A 128 18.89 38.95 -49.71
N ILE A 129 20.03 39.63 -49.87
CA ILE A 129 21.22 39.48 -49.01
C ILE A 129 20.86 39.75 -47.55
N SER A 130 20.18 40.87 -47.28
CA SER A 130 19.73 41.24 -45.93
C SER A 130 18.83 40.16 -45.30
N MET A 131 17.94 39.54 -46.09
CA MET A 131 17.09 38.45 -45.61
C MET A 131 17.88 37.18 -45.29
N VAL A 132 18.87 36.84 -46.11
CA VAL A 132 19.76 35.68 -45.88
C VAL A 132 20.60 35.87 -44.63
N GLU A 133 21.13 37.08 -44.40
CA GLU A 133 21.87 37.41 -43.16
C GLU A 133 20.97 37.31 -41.93
N ALA A 134 19.74 37.83 -42.00
CA ALA A 134 18.76 37.68 -40.92
C ALA A 134 18.40 36.22 -40.63
N LEU A 135 18.32 35.37 -41.67
CA LEU A 135 18.10 33.92 -41.50
C LEU A 135 19.30 33.23 -40.86
N ALA A 136 20.53 33.61 -41.23
CA ALA A 136 21.74 33.05 -40.62
C ALA A 136 21.82 33.35 -39.12
N VAL A 137 21.52 34.59 -38.71
CA VAL A 137 21.48 34.97 -37.28
C VAL A 137 20.44 34.14 -36.51
N LYS A 138 19.22 34.00 -37.06
CA LYS A 138 18.17 33.19 -36.43
C LYS A 138 18.55 31.72 -36.30
N LEU A 139 19.25 31.16 -37.30
CA LEU A 139 19.69 29.77 -37.28
C LEU A 139 20.71 29.54 -36.16
N THR A 140 21.71 30.42 -36.01
CA THR A 140 22.71 30.33 -34.94
C THR A 140 22.09 30.53 -33.55
N GLN A 141 21.14 31.44 -33.39
CA GLN A 141 20.43 31.62 -32.12
C GLN A 141 19.68 30.34 -31.73
N LYS A 142 18.91 29.77 -32.66
CA LYS A 142 18.15 28.55 -32.43
C LYS A 142 19.06 27.36 -32.10
N GLU A 143 20.22 27.27 -32.75
CA GLU A 143 21.23 26.26 -32.43
C GLU A 143 21.77 26.41 -31.00
N GLY A 144 22.03 27.65 -30.55
CA GLY A 144 22.41 27.94 -29.17
C GLY A 144 21.36 27.51 -28.15
N GLU A 145 20.08 27.82 -28.41
CA GLU A 145 18.94 27.38 -27.58
C GLU A 145 18.85 25.85 -27.52
N LEU A 146 19.02 25.17 -28.67
CA LEU A 146 19.00 23.71 -28.75
C LEU A 146 20.15 23.07 -27.96
N ILE A 147 21.35 23.65 -28.01
CA ILE A 147 22.51 23.19 -27.23
C ILE A 147 22.24 23.31 -25.72
N GLN A 148 21.66 24.44 -25.29
CA GLN A 148 21.29 24.63 -23.90
C GLN A 148 20.22 23.64 -23.45
N GLU A 149 19.15 23.46 -24.23
CA GLU A 149 18.09 22.49 -23.95
C GLU A 149 18.65 21.07 -23.84
N LYS A 150 19.56 20.68 -24.74
CA LYS A 150 20.25 19.37 -24.70
C LYS A 150 21.03 19.18 -23.40
N PHE A 151 21.66 20.23 -22.88
CA PHE A 151 22.35 20.17 -21.60
C PHE A 151 21.37 19.98 -20.43
N GLU A 152 20.27 20.72 -20.40
CA GLU A 152 19.24 20.59 -19.37
C GLU A 152 18.56 19.22 -19.41
N VAL A 153 18.24 18.71 -20.60
CA VAL A 153 17.72 17.35 -20.80
C VAL A 153 18.71 16.31 -20.29
N LYS A 154 20.00 16.44 -20.58
CA LYS A 154 21.03 15.53 -20.06
C LYS A 154 21.08 15.53 -18.53
N LYS A 155 20.93 16.71 -17.91
CA LYS A 155 20.85 16.86 -16.45
C LYS A 155 19.61 16.16 -15.90
N LEU A 156 18.45 16.34 -16.53
CA LEU A 156 17.20 15.68 -16.14
C LEU A 156 17.27 14.16 -16.24
N VAL A 157 17.88 13.63 -17.31
CA VAL A 157 18.11 12.18 -17.48
C VAL A 157 18.92 11.61 -16.32
N ASN A 158 19.95 12.32 -15.85
CA ASN A 158 20.73 11.86 -14.70
C ASN A 158 19.90 11.83 -13.41
N PHE A 159 19.07 12.86 -13.17
CA PHE A 159 18.16 12.85 -12.02
C PHE A 159 17.14 11.71 -12.09
N LEU A 160 16.56 11.45 -13.26
CA LEU A 160 15.61 10.35 -13.45
C LEU A 160 16.26 8.99 -13.23
N LYS A 161 17.50 8.79 -13.71
CA LYS A 161 18.27 7.57 -13.43
C LYS A 161 18.49 7.36 -11.93
N GLN A 162 18.93 8.41 -11.24
CA GLN A 162 19.17 8.35 -9.80
C GLN A 162 17.87 8.01 -9.05
N ALA A 163 16.78 8.74 -9.33
CA ALA A 163 15.49 8.49 -8.70
C ALA A 163 14.96 7.08 -8.98
N SER A 164 15.18 6.54 -10.19
CA SER A 164 14.79 5.17 -10.54
C SER A 164 15.58 4.11 -9.76
N GLU A 165 16.89 4.29 -9.60
CA GLU A 165 17.72 3.38 -8.80
C GLU A 165 17.36 3.45 -7.31
N ASP A 166 17.12 4.65 -6.78
CA ASP A 166 16.69 4.84 -5.40
C ASP A 166 15.33 4.19 -5.13
N ALA A 167 14.36 4.36 -6.04
CA ALA A 167 13.06 3.70 -5.95
C ALA A 167 13.18 2.17 -5.99
N LYS A 168 14.03 1.63 -6.88
CA LYS A 168 14.30 0.18 -6.98
C LYS A 168 14.91 -0.37 -5.69
N LYS A 169 15.85 0.36 -5.08
CA LYS A 169 16.46 0.00 -3.81
C LYS A 169 15.44 -0.04 -2.68
N LEU A 170 14.60 0.99 -2.57
CA LEU A 170 13.54 1.07 -1.56
C LEU A 170 12.57 -0.11 -1.68
N VAL A 171 12.08 -0.40 -2.90
CA VAL A 171 11.17 -1.53 -3.13
C VAL A 171 11.79 -2.86 -2.75
N ASN A 172 13.07 -3.09 -3.08
CA ASN A 172 13.74 -4.34 -2.73
C ASN A 172 13.96 -4.47 -1.21
N GLN A 173 14.29 -3.37 -0.54
CA GLN A 173 14.44 -3.33 0.90
C GLN A 173 13.11 -3.65 1.60
N GLU A 174 12.02 -3.00 1.21
CA GLU A 174 10.70 -3.26 1.79
C GLU A 174 10.24 -4.70 1.56
N LYS A 175 10.45 -5.24 0.35
CA LYS A 175 10.19 -6.65 0.06
C LYS A 175 10.98 -7.58 0.98
N SER A 176 12.24 -7.27 1.25
CA SER A 176 13.07 -8.10 2.14
C SER A 176 12.57 -8.05 3.59
N PHE A 177 12.15 -6.88 4.09
CA PHE A 177 11.57 -6.75 5.42
C PHE A 177 10.25 -7.49 5.55
N ALA A 178 9.34 -7.31 4.60
CA ALA A 178 8.07 -8.02 4.58
C ALA A 178 8.27 -9.54 4.54
N CYS A 179 9.20 -10.05 3.73
CA CYS A 179 9.54 -11.47 3.71
C CYS A 179 10.07 -11.97 5.06
N ALA A 180 10.97 -11.22 5.70
CA ALA A 180 11.52 -11.59 7.01
C ALA A 180 10.46 -11.59 8.11
N GLU A 181 9.54 -10.61 8.11
CA GLU A 181 8.44 -10.54 9.06
C GLU A 181 7.44 -11.68 8.87
N ILE A 182 7.09 -11.99 7.62
CA ILE A 182 6.24 -13.15 7.28
C ILE A 182 6.90 -14.45 7.73
N GLU A 183 8.20 -14.62 7.50
CA GLU A 183 8.93 -15.83 7.89
C GLU A 183 9.01 -15.96 9.42
N SER A 184 9.26 -14.87 10.13
CA SER A 184 9.22 -14.81 11.59
C SER A 184 7.85 -15.20 12.16
N ALA A 185 6.77 -14.63 11.62
CA ALA A 185 5.41 -14.97 12.02
C ALA A 185 5.08 -16.45 11.75
N ARG A 186 5.48 -16.98 10.59
CA ARG A 186 5.34 -18.40 10.26
C ARG A 186 6.09 -19.31 11.23
N ALA A 187 7.30 -18.92 11.64
CA ALA A 187 8.07 -19.68 12.63
C ALA A 187 7.41 -19.69 14.01
N VAL A 188 6.78 -18.58 14.43
CA VAL A 188 6.00 -18.53 15.67
C VAL A 188 4.78 -19.44 15.58
N VAL A 189 4.00 -19.35 14.51
CA VAL A 189 2.82 -20.21 14.29
C VAL A 189 3.21 -21.69 14.29
N LEU A 190 4.31 -22.05 13.64
CA LEU A 190 4.80 -23.42 13.61
C LEU A 190 5.18 -23.94 15.00
N ARG A 191 5.88 -23.12 15.81
CA ARG A 191 6.20 -23.48 17.20
C ARG A 191 4.96 -23.65 18.07
N ILE A 192 3.98 -22.75 17.95
CA ILE A 192 2.71 -22.87 18.68
C ILE A 192 1.97 -24.13 18.25
N GLY A 193 1.91 -24.42 16.95
CA GLY A 193 1.29 -25.64 16.42
C GLY A 193 1.95 -26.91 16.97
N GLN A 194 3.28 -26.96 17.02
CA GLN A 194 4.02 -28.08 17.62
C GLN A 194 3.74 -28.22 19.11
N ALA A 195 3.77 -27.12 19.87
CA ALA A 195 3.49 -27.15 21.30
C ALA A 195 2.06 -27.62 21.61
N LEU A 196 1.08 -27.25 20.79
CA LEU A 196 -0.31 -27.73 20.91
C LEU A 196 -0.42 -29.23 20.60
N GLU A 197 0.24 -29.70 19.53
CA GLU A 197 0.26 -31.12 19.18
C GLU A 197 0.97 -31.98 20.25
N GLU A 198 2.06 -31.46 20.82
CA GLU A 198 2.73 -32.07 21.97
C GLU A 198 1.83 -32.08 23.21
N GLN A 199 1.11 -31.00 23.50
CA GLN A 199 0.16 -30.94 24.61
C GLN A 199 -0.97 -31.96 24.42
N GLU A 200 -1.53 -32.10 23.21
CA GLU A 200 -2.55 -33.10 22.91
C GLU A 200 -2.04 -34.53 23.06
N ARG A 201 -0.78 -34.80 22.68
CA ARG A 201 -0.13 -36.11 22.90
C ARG A 201 0.22 -36.38 24.36
N SER A 202 0.52 -35.32 25.12
CA SER A 202 0.95 -35.38 26.52
C SER A 202 -0.23 -35.39 27.50
N GLN A 203 -1.43 -35.00 27.06
CA GLN A 203 -2.67 -35.29 27.78
C GLN A 203 -2.83 -36.81 27.85
N CYS A 204 -2.33 -37.36 28.95
CA CYS A 204 -2.31 -38.78 29.19
C CYS A 204 -3.76 -39.28 29.25
N PRO A 205 -4.09 -40.43 28.63
CA PRO A 205 -5.40 -41.06 28.84
C PRO A 205 -5.70 -41.29 30.33
N ASP A 206 -4.66 -41.41 31.15
CA ASP A 206 -4.71 -41.53 32.61
C ASP A 206 -5.35 -40.31 33.29
N GLU A 207 -5.03 -39.07 32.89
CA GLU A 207 -5.64 -37.86 33.49
C GLU A 207 -7.13 -37.74 33.15
N LYS A 208 -7.52 -38.16 31.93
CA LYS A 208 -8.94 -38.23 31.54
C LYS A 208 -9.66 -39.34 32.30
N GLN A 209 -9.00 -40.47 32.49
CA GLN A 209 -9.56 -41.61 33.21
C GLN A 209 -9.68 -41.34 34.72
N GLU A 210 -8.69 -40.72 35.34
CA GLU A 210 -8.74 -40.23 36.74
C GLU A 210 -9.85 -39.21 36.93
N LEU A 211 -10.06 -38.29 35.98
CA LEU A 211 -11.16 -37.33 36.04
C LEU A 211 -12.53 -38.02 35.95
N GLU A 212 -12.66 -39.03 35.07
CA GLU A 212 -13.88 -39.81 34.91
C GLU A 212 -14.17 -40.65 36.18
N GLU A 213 -13.14 -41.28 36.76
CA GLU A 213 -13.23 -42.03 38.02
C GLU A 213 -13.62 -41.11 39.18
N LEU A 214 -13.02 -39.92 39.27
CA LEU A 214 -13.38 -38.91 40.28
C LEU A 214 -14.83 -38.43 40.13
N ILE A 215 -15.32 -38.26 38.90
CA ILE A 215 -16.72 -37.91 38.64
C ILE A 215 -17.65 -39.03 39.14
N GLN A 216 -17.31 -40.30 38.88
CA GLN A 216 -18.08 -41.44 39.37
C GLN A 216 -18.08 -41.51 40.91
N GLU A 217 -16.92 -41.34 41.54
CA GLU A 217 -16.79 -41.37 43.00
C GLU A 217 -17.60 -40.24 43.68
N VAL A 218 -17.56 -39.03 43.12
CA VAL A 218 -18.37 -37.90 43.59
C VAL A 218 -19.87 -38.18 43.42
N GLN A 219 -20.28 -38.82 42.33
CA GLN A 219 -21.67 -39.20 42.11
C GLN A 219 -22.13 -40.29 43.10
N GLU A 220 -21.30 -41.29 43.37
CA GLU A 220 -21.58 -42.31 44.39
C GLU A 220 -21.68 -41.70 45.79
N ALA A 221 -20.73 -40.84 46.17
CA ALA A 221 -20.76 -40.14 47.46
C ALA A 221 -22.04 -39.32 47.63
N ARG A 222 -22.50 -38.64 46.57
CA ARG A 222 -23.79 -37.93 46.57
C ARG A 222 -24.98 -38.88 46.74
N LYS A 223 -24.97 -40.04 46.08
CA LYS A 223 -26.01 -41.07 46.17
C LYS A 223 -26.07 -41.71 47.56
N ILE A 224 -24.91 -42.02 48.15
CA ILE A 224 -24.79 -42.54 49.52
C ILE A 224 -25.32 -41.49 50.50
N ARG A 225 -24.90 -40.23 50.37
CA ARG A 225 -25.39 -39.13 51.22
C ARG A 225 -26.91 -38.97 51.14
N LEU A 226 -27.50 -39.10 49.95
CA LEU A 226 -28.96 -39.04 49.77
C LEU A 226 -29.67 -40.23 50.41
N LYS A 227 -29.10 -41.44 50.32
CA LYS A 227 -29.64 -42.66 50.95
C LYS A 227 -29.55 -42.65 52.47
N HIS A 228 -28.56 -41.95 53.04
CA HIS A 228 -28.36 -41.76 54.48
C HIS A 228 -28.90 -40.41 54.96
N GLN A 229 -29.92 -39.86 54.27
CA GLN A 229 -30.61 -38.66 54.73
C GLN A 229 -31.07 -38.82 56.18
N PRO A 230 -30.97 -37.77 57.03
CA PRO A 230 -31.30 -37.83 58.45
C PRO A 230 -32.69 -38.39 58.77
N TRP A 231 -33.64 -38.33 57.83
CA TRP A 231 -34.97 -38.92 57.96
C TRP A 231 -34.92 -40.44 58.20
N LYS A 232 -34.09 -41.22 57.48
CA LYS A 232 -34.03 -42.67 57.72
C LYS A 232 -33.46 -43.04 59.09
N VAL A 233 -32.62 -42.19 59.67
CA VAL A 233 -32.11 -42.38 61.04
C VAL A 233 -33.19 -41.98 62.05
N ALA A 234 -33.92 -40.89 61.80
CA ALA A 234 -35.04 -40.47 62.64
C ALA A 234 -36.20 -41.49 62.70
N ASP A 235 -36.51 -42.17 61.59
CA ASP A 235 -37.52 -43.24 61.56
C ASP A 235 -37.10 -44.45 62.42
N ILE A 236 -35.83 -44.86 62.33
CA ILE A 236 -35.28 -45.98 63.13
C ILE A 236 -35.17 -45.58 64.62
N GLU A 237 -34.83 -44.32 64.92
CA GLU A 237 -34.81 -43.79 66.29
C GLU A 237 -36.21 -43.72 66.93
N ASN A 238 -37.26 -43.51 66.12
CA ASN A 238 -38.64 -43.55 66.59
C ASN A 238 -39.09 -45.00 66.83
N GLU A 239 -38.78 -45.95 65.94
CA GLU A 239 -39.08 -47.37 66.12
C GLU A 239 -38.38 -47.98 67.36
N LEU A 240 -37.17 -47.53 67.70
CA LEU A 240 -36.46 -47.93 68.91
C LEU A 240 -37.01 -47.33 70.21
N ARG A 241 -37.81 -46.25 70.16
CA ARG A 241 -38.49 -45.67 71.33
C ARG A 241 -39.87 -46.28 71.59
N GLU A 242 -40.42 -47.03 70.64
CA GLU A 242 -41.69 -47.73 70.78
C GLU A 242 -41.54 -49.19 71.28
N LEU A 243 -40.31 -49.62 71.61
CA LEU A 243 -39.98 -50.87 72.32
C LEU A 243 -39.57 -50.60 73.76
#